data_AF-A0A8T3LPI6-F1
#
_entry.id   AF-A0A8T3LPI6-F1
#
_cell.length_a   1.000
_cell.length_b   1.000
_cell.length_c   1.000
_cell.angle_alpha   90.00
_cell.angle_beta   90.00
_cell.angle_gamma   90.00
#
_symmetry.space_group_name_H-M   'P 1'
#
loop_
_entity.id
_entity.type
_entity.pdbx_description
1 polymer ?
#
loop_
_entity_poly.entity_id
_entity_poly.type
_entity_poly.pdbx_seq_one_letter_code
_entity_poly.pdbx_strand_id
1 'polypeptide(L)'
;MSPDLEAAINAGYGFDAPALTFGAAMQGEEALPHAQVRGPLAMMNRHGLVAGATGTGKTKTLQVLAEQLSDAGVPVFISDIKGDISGLAAAAALNDKLSGRAGSIGFADYAPKAFPVEFFTLDREGKGVRLRASVSSFGAILLAKVLDLNETQQSVLALAFKYSDDKKLPLINLEDLRSLLNHLNSD
;
A
#
# COMPACT_ATOMS: atom_id res chain seq x y z
N MET A 1 40.51 -12.95 3.45
CA MET A 1 39.76 -13.18 2.21
C MET A 1 38.31 -12.92 2.55
N SER A 2 37.65 -11.92 1.93
CA SER A 2 36.20 -11.77 2.07
C SER A 2 35.57 -13.12 1.71
N PRO A 3 34.62 -13.67 2.49
CA PRO A 3 33.80 -14.75 1.96
C PRO A 3 33.22 -14.28 0.61
N ASP A 4 33.07 -15.23 -0.30
CA ASP A 4 32.38 -14.99 -1.56
C ASP A 4 30.99 -14.43 -1.24
N LEU A 5 30.78 -13.15 -1.53
CA LEU A 5 29.58 -12.41 -1.17
C LEU A 5 28.34 -13.10 -1.77
N GLU A 6 28.48 -13.63 -2.97
CA GLU A 6 27.44 -14.38 -3.64
C GLU A 6 27.04 -15.62 -2.86
N ALA A 7 28.01 -16.45 -2.45
CA ALA A 7 27.75 -17.63 -1.63
C ALA A 7 27.06 -17.28 -0.30
N ALA A 8 27.48 -16.19 0.36
CA ALA A 8 26.88 -15.74 1.61
C ALA A 8 25.43 -15.27 1.43
N ILE A 9 25.14 -14.52 0.36
CA ILE A 9 23.79 -14.06 0.04
C ILE A 9 22.89 -15.23 -0.34
N ASN A 10 23.38 -16.16 -1.17
CA ASN A 10 22.61 -17.33 -1.56
C ASN A 10 22.30 -18.24 -0.36
N ALA A 11 23.22 -18.37 0.59
CA ALA A 11 22.97 -19.10 1.83
C ALA A 11 21.95 -18.41 2.75
N GLY A 12 21.94 -17.07 2.81
CA GLY A 12 21.07 -16.30 3.69
C GLY A 12 19.68 -15.97 3.13
N TYR A 13 19.56 -15.88 1.80
CA TYR A 13 18.35 -15.46 1.08
C TYR A 13 17.83 -16.52 0.09
N GLY A 14 18.42 -17.72 0.11
CA GLY A 14 17.92 -18.89 -0.59
C GLY A 14 16.71 -19.47 0.13
N PHE A 15 15.51 -19.15 -0.36
CA PHE A 15 14.26 -19.69 0.17
C PHE A 15 13.64 -20.70 -0.80
N ASP A 16 13.26 -21.86 -0.27
CA ASP A 16 12.49 -22.90 -0.99
C ASP A 16 11.00 -22.54 -1.09
N ALA A 17 10.50 -21.76 -0.11
CA ALA A 17 9.13 -21.26 -0.12
C ALA A 17 8.97 -20.07 -1.11
N PRO A 18 7.74 -19.76 -1.55
CA PRO A 18 7.47 -18.57 -2.35
C PRO A 18 8.04 -17.32 -1.67
N ALA A 19 8.78 -16.50 -2.43
CA ALA A 19 9.46 -15.33 -1.93
C ALA A 19 9.46 -14.23 -3.00
N LEU A 20 9.40 -12.98 -2.53
CA LEU A 20 9.59 -11.81 -3.38
C LEU A 20 11.09 -11.53 -3.54
N THR A 21 11.50 -11.06 -4.70
CA THR A 21 12.85 -10.60 -4.98
C THR A 21 12.91 -9.07 -4.87
N PHE A 22 13.79 -8.56 -4.00
CA PHE A 22 13.98 -7.13 -3.80
C PHE A 22 15.05 -6.54 -4.72
N GLY A 23 15.97 -7.37 -5.20
CA GLY A 23 17.08 -6.99 -6.06
C GLY A 23 18.22 -8.01 -5.95
N ALA A 24 19.43 -7.56 -6.25
CA ALA A 24 20.64 -8.37 -6.11
C ALA A 24 21.70 -7.63 -5.31
N ALA A 25 22.62 -8.40 -4.71
CA ALA A 25 23.74 -7.85 -3.97
C ALA A 25 24.69 -7.06 -4.88
N MET A 26 25.34 -6.05 -4.31
CA MET A 26 26.32 -5.20 -5.00
C MET A 26 27.72 -5.54 -4.50
N GLN A 27 28.66 -5.71 -5.42
CA GLN A 27 30.10 -5.78 -5.14
C GLN A 27 30.78 -4.56 -5.77
N GLY A 28 30.99 -3.52 -4.95
CA GLY A 28 31.36 -2.21 -5.46
C GLY A 28 30.21 -1.59 -6.27
N GLU A 29 30.45 -1.28 -7.54
CA GLU A 29 29.45 -0.73 -8.46
C GLU A 29 28.77 -1.80 -9.33
N GLU A 30 29.20 -3.06 -9.22
CA GLU A 30 28.66 -4.17 -10.00
C GLU A 30 27.56 -4.91 -9.21
N ALA A 31 26.43 -5.15 -9.88
CA ALA A 31 25.37 -6.00 -9.34
C ALA A 31 25.69 -7.47 -9.66
N LEU A 32 25.51 -8.34 -8.68
CA LEU A 32 25.74 -9.78 -8.80
C LEU A 32 24.41 -10.48 -9.13
N PRO A 33 24.07 -10.76 -10.41
CA PRO A 33 22.73 -11.22 -10.80
C PRO A 33 22.34 -12.57 -10.17
N HIS A 34 23.33 -13.38 -9.77
CA HIS A 34 23.15 -14.68 -9.12
C HIS A 34 23.05 -14.59 -7.60
N ALA A 35 23.24 -13.41 -7.00
CA ALA A 35 23.15 -13.16 -5.56
C ALA A 35 21.88 -12.36 -5.23
N GLN A 36 20.71 -12.94 -5.46
CA GLN A 36 19.43 -12.25 -5.26
C GLN A 36 19.08 -12.09 -3.78
N VAL A 37 18.67 -10.88 -3.40
CA VAL A 37 18.11 -10.59 -2.08
C VAL A 37 16.61 -10.79 -2.16
N ARG A 38 16.11 -11.78 -1.40
CA ARG A 38 14.71 -12.22 -1.44
C ARG A 38 14.07 -12.12 -0.05
N GLY A 39 12.75 -12.20 0.02
CA GLY A 39 12.00 -12.24 1.27
C GLY A 39 10.83 -13.20 1.15
N PRO A 40 10.66 -14.15 2.09
CA PRO A 40 9.54 -15.10 2.04
C PRO A 40 8.21 -14.35 1.99
N LEU A 41 7.30 -14.81 1.13
CA LEU A 41 5.98 -14.20 0.96
C LEU A 41 5.21 -14.16 2.29
N ALA A 42 5.35 -15.20 3.11
CA ALA A 42 4.74 -15.29 4.44
C ALA A 42 5.19 -14.17 5.41
N MET A 43 6.33 -13.51 5.15
CA MET A 43 6.81 -12.39 5.96
C MET A 43 6.24 -11.04 5.51
N MET A 44 5.51 -10.99 4.38
CA MET A 44 4.90 -9.75 3.87
C MET A 44 3.69 -9.27 4.67
N ASN A 45 3.27 -10.04 5.68
CA ASN A 45 2.28 -9.62 6.68
C ASN A 45 2.88 -8.75 7.80
N ARG A 46 4.19 -8.47 7.76
CA ARG A 46 4.88 -7.56 8.69
C ARG A 46 4.96 -6.15 8.10
N HIS A 47 4.97 -5.15 8.98
CA HIS A 47 5.15 -3.76 8.56
C HIS A 47 6.56 -3.53 8.03
N GLY A 48 6.68 -2.75 6.96
CA GLY A 48 7.94 -2.35 6.35
C GLY A 48 7.93 -0.87 5.97
N LEU A 49 9.13 -0.30 5.79
CA LEU A 49 9.32 1.09 5.40
C LEU A 49 10.25 1.17 4.19
N VAL A 50 9.75 1.72 3.08
CA VAL A 50 10.58 2.08 1.91
C VAL A 50 10.92 3.56 2.01
N ALA A 51 12.17 3.87 2.36
CA ALA A 51 12.67 5.24 2.51
C ALA A 51 13.83 5.53 1.55
N GLY A 52 14.06 6.80 1.26
CA GLY A 52 15.12 7.26 0.36
C GLY A 52 14.86 8.69 -0.14
N ALA A 53 15.88 9.34 -0.69
CA ALA A 53 15.75 10.68 -1.27
C ALA A 53 14.85 10.67 -2.53
N THR A 54 14.47 11.84 -3.02
CA THR A 54 13.74 11.93 -4.30
C THR A 54 14.61 11.40 -5.43
N GLY A 55 14.02 10.60 -6.34
CA GLY A 55 14.74 10.00 -7.46
C GLY A 55 15.48 8.70 -7.15
N THR A 56 15.53 8.23 -5.90
CA THR A 56 16.26 6.99 -5.53
C THR A 56 15.45 5.70 -5.73
N GLY A 57 14.38 5.74 -6.52
CA GLY A 57 13.63 4.53 -6.89
C GLY A 57 12.53 4.07 -5.93
N LYS A 58 12.14 4.84 -4.91
CA LYS A 58 11.05 4.47 -3.97
C LYS A 58 9.78 3.96 -4.68
N THR A 59 9.30 4.71 -5.67
CA THR A 59 8.12 4.32 -6.46
C THR A 59 8.37 3.02 -7.22
N LYS A 60 9.56 2.84 -7.80
CA LYS A 60 9.90 1.62 -8.54
C LYS A 60 9.97 0.40 -7.61
N THR A 61 10.51 0.55 -6.41
CA THR A 61 10.48 -0.49 -5.38
C THR A 61 9.03 -0.87 -5.02
N LEU A 62 8.15 0.11 -4.79
CA LEU A 62 6.74 -0.15 -4.48
C LEU A 62 6.00 -0.82 -5.65
N GLN A 63 6.28 -0.40 -6.89
CA GLN A 63 5.73 -1.05 -8.09
C GLN A 63 6.14 -2.51 -8.16
N VAL A 64 7.44 -2.81 -8.10
CA VAL A 64 7.97 -4.18 -8.17
C VAL A 64 7.44 -5.07 -7.04
N LEU A 65 7.20 -4.51 -5.85
CA LEU A 65 6.55 -5.25 -4.77
C LEU A 65 5.08 -5.54 -5.06
N ALA A 66 4.34 -4.54 -5.54
CA ALA A 66 2.93 -4.70 -5.90
C ALA A 66 2.73 -5.72 -7.03
N GLU A 67 3.60 -5.68 -8.05
CA GLU A 67 3.64 -6.62 -9.17
C GLU A 67 3.83 -8.06 -8.67
N GLN A 68 4.87 -8.31 -7.87
CA GLN A 68 5.16 -9.66 -7.39
C GLN A 68 4.11 -10.18 -6.39
N LEU A 69 3.53 -9.30 -5.56
CA LEU A 69 2.42 -9.67 -4.67
C LEU A 69 1.17 -10.04 -5.49
N SER A 70 0.85 -9.26 -6.53
CA SER A 70 -0.26 -9.55 -7.44
C SER A 70 -0.06 -10.88 -8.19
N ASP A 71 1.16 -11.15 -8.67
CA ASP A 71 1.52 -12.44 -9.29
C ASP A 71 1.40 -13.63 -8.31
N ALA A 72 1.63 -13.38 -7.03
CA ALA A 72 1.42 -14.36 -5.97
C ALA A 72 -0.05 -14.48 -5.52
N GLY A 73 -0.99 -13.76 -6.14
CA GLY A 73 -2.40 -13.76 -5.80
C GLY A 73 -2.75 -12.96 -4.54
N VAL A 74 -1.84 -12.11 -4.06
CA VAL A 74 -2.06 -11.27 -2.89
C VAL A 74 -2.61 -9.91 -3.34
N PRO A 75 -3.83 -9.51 -2.91
CA PRO A 75 -4.39 -8.21 -3.26
C PRO A 75 -3.62 -7.09 -2.57
N VAL A 76 -3.32 -6.02 -3.32
CA VAL A 76 -2.55 -4.87 -2.83
C VAL A 76 -3.39 -3.61 -2.91
N PHE A 77 -3.59 -2.94 -1.77
CA PHE A 77 -4.23 -1.63 -1.71
C PHE A 77 -3.17 -0.55 -1.53
N ILE A 78 -3.14 0.44 -2.44
CA ILE A 78 -2.12 1.50 -2.45
C ILE A 78 -2.81 2.85 -2.58
N SER A 79 -2.42 3.80 -1.74
CA SER A 79 -2.74 5.21 -1.92
C SER A 79 -1.69 5.85 -2.85
N ASP A 80 -2.07 6.13 -4.08
CA ASP A 80 -1.18 6.72 -5.08
C ASP A 80 -1.33 8.25 -5.15
N ILE A 81 -0.71 8.93 -4.19
CA ILE A 81 -0.82 10.39 -4.04
C ILE A 81 -0.21 11.14 -5.24
N LYS A 82 0.80 10.57 -5.90
CA LYS A 82 1.53 11.22 -7.01
C LYS A 82 1.08 10.75 -8.38
N GLY A 83 0.32 9.67 -8.46
CA GLY A 83 -0.07 9.04 -9.73
C GLY A 83 1.03 8.17 -10.34
N ASP A 84 2.17 8.00 -9.66
CA ASP A 84 3.33 7.31 -10.23
C ASP A 84 3.16 5.78 -10.21
N ILE A 85 2.23 5.23 -9.43
CA ILE A 85 1.99 3.77 -9.28
C ILE A 85 0.87 3.29 -10.21
N SER A 86 -0.07 4.16 -10.56
CA SER A 86 -1.20 3.88 -11.47
C SER A 86 -0.82 3.26 -12.82
N GLY A 87 0.43 3.48 -13.27
CA GLY A 87 1.00 2.88 -14.47
C GLY A 87 1.05 1.34 -14.49
N LEU A 88 0.86 0.67 -13.35
CA LEU A 88 0.76 -0.80 -13.26
C LEU A 88 -0.36 -1.38 -14.14
N ALA A 89 -1.37 -0.59 -14.48
CA ALA A 89 -2.48 -0.99 -15.35
C ALA A 89 -2.08 -1.17 -16.83
N ALA A 90 -0.87 -0.78 -17.23
CA ALA A 90 -0.39 -0.88 -18.60
C ALA A 90 1.02 -1.47 -18.64
N ALA A 91 1.28 -2.30 -19.65
CA ALA A 91 2.63 -2.79 -19.91
C ALA A 91 3.55 -1.62 -20.27
N ALA A 92 4.72 -1.54 -19.63
CA ALA A 92 5.72 -0.52 -19.97
C ALA A 92 6.34 -0.81 -21.36
N ALA A 93 6.75 0.25 -22.07
CA ALA A 93 7.57 0.08 -23.26
C ALA A 93 8.99 -0.38 -22.85
N LEU A 94 9.45 -1.49 -23.44
CA LEU A 94 10.83 -1.94 -23.31
C LEU A 94 11.78 -0.88 -23.88
N ASN A 95 12.85 -0.61 -23.14
CA ASN A 95 13.97 0.22 -23.58
C ASN A 95 15.27 -0.33 -22.99
N ASP A 96 16.40 0.05 -23.58
CA ASP A 96 17.72 -0.48 -23.22
C ASP A 96 18.06 -0.27 -21.74
N LYS A 97 17.60 0.84 -21.15
CA LYS A 97 17.81 1.14 -19.73
C LYS A 97 17.07 0.16 -18.83
N LEU A 98 15.81 -0.16 -19.16
CA LEU A 98 14.99 -1.10 -18.41
C LEU A 98 15.49 -2.53 -18.57
N SER A 99 15.75 -2.97 -19.80
CA SER A 99 16.27 -4.30 -20.09
C SER A 99 17.65 -4.52 -19.47
N GLY A 100 18.56 -3.55 -19.61
CA GLY A 100 19.89 -3.60 -18.99
C GLY A 100 19.82 -3.62 -17.47
N ARG A 101 18.92 -2.83 -16.86
CA ARG A 101 18.70 -2.83 -15.41
C ARG A 101 18.15 -4.16 -14.92
N ALA A 102 17.16 -4.74 -15.60
CA ALA A 102 16.56 -6.01 -15.23
C ALA A 102 17.58 -7.16 -15.32
N GLY A 103 18.32 -7.21 -16.44
CA GLY A 103 19.40 -8.19 -16.62
C GLY A 103 20.47 -8.10 -15.53
N SER A 104 20.89 -6.88 -15.15
CA SER A 104 21.96 -6.71 -14.14
C SER A 104 21.62 -7.21 -12.74
N ILE A 105 20.34 -7.37 -12.40
CA ILE A 105 19.88 -7.94 -11.11
C ILE A 105 19.29 -9.35 -11.26
N GLY A 106 19.53 -10.02 -12.39
CA GLY A 106 19.09 -11.40 -12.59
C GLY A 106 17.61 -11.56 -12.94
N PHE A 107 16.95 -10.49 -13.42
CA PHE A 107 15.61 -10.57 -14.02
C PHE A 107 15.75 -10.78 -15.54
N ALA A 108 16.40 -11.87 -15.93
CA ALA A 108 16.75 -12.15 -17.34
C ALA A 108 15.50 -12.29 -18.25
N ASP A 109 14.41 -12.82 -17.70
CA ASP A 109 13.14 -13.03 -18.41
C ASP A 109 12.12 -11.90 -18.15
N TYR A 110 12.60 -10.70 -17.78
CA TYR A 110 11.71 -9.56 -17.56
C TYR A 110 10.99 -9.18 -18.85
N ALA A 111 9.68 -9.40 -18.85
CA ALA A 111 8.76 -8.94 -19.89
C ALA A 111 7.76 -7.97 -19.26
N PRO A 112 7.63 -6.73 -19.76
CA PRO A 112 6.59 -5.83 -19.29
C PRO A 112 5.22 -6.42 -19.55
N LYS A 113 4.35 -6.34 -18.55
CA LYS A 113 2.95 -6.74 -18.64
C LYS A 113 2.09 -5.76 -17.87
N ALA A 114 0.80 -5.73 -18.20
CA ALA A 114 -0.20 -5.03 -17.41
C ALA A 114 -0.65 -5.93 -16.25
N PHE A 115 -0.98 -5.31 -15.12
CA PHE A 115 -1.54 -5.97 -13.95
C PHE A 115 -3.02 -5.61 -13.77
N PRO A 116 -3.83 -6.48 -13.14
CA PRO A 116 -5.20 -6.15 -12.81
C PRO A 116 -5.21 -5.00 -11.79
N VAL A 117 -5.75 -3.85 -12.20
CA VAL A 117 -5.84 -2.65 -11.38
C VAL A 117 -7.27 -2.12 -11.40
N GLU A 118 -7.81 -1.86 -10.22
CA GLU A 118 -9.09 -1.18 -10.04
C GLU A 118 -8.86 0.16 -9.34
N PHE A 119 -9.30 1.24 -9.99
CA PHE A 119 -9.13 2.58 -9.45
C PHE A 119 -10.30 2.94 -8.54
N PHE A 120 -9.97 3.35 -7.32
CA PHE A 120 -10.94 3.86 -6.36
C PHE A 120 -10.95 5.39 -6.37
N THR A 121 -12.15 5.98 -6.31
CA THR A 121 -12.35 7.43 -6.27
C THR A 121 -13.16 7.85 -5.03
N LEU A 122 -12.75 8.98 -4.45
CA LEU A 122 -13.52 9.72 -3.43
C LEU A 122 -14.44 10.76 -4.07
N ASP A 123 -14.19 11.13 -5.33
CA ASP A 123 -15.02 12.07 -6.07
C ASP A 123 -16.32 11.39 -6.51
N ARG A 124 -17.45 12.06 -6.25
CA ARG A 124 -18.79 11.58 -6.62
C ARG A 124 -18.99 11.58 -8.14
N GLU A 125 -18.33 12.49 -8.85
CA GLU A 125 -18.42 12.64 -10.31
C GLU A 125 -17.18 12.08 -11.04
N GLY A 126 -16.16 11.68 -10.28
CA GLY A 126 -14.90 11.17 -10.80
C GLY A 126 -15.00 9.76 -11.40
N LYS A 127 -13.97 9.40 -12.16
CA LYS A 127 -13.85 8.05 -12.75
C LYS A 127 -13.31 7.06 -11.72
N GLY A 128 -13.85 5.83 -11.72
CA GLY A 128 -13.41 4.74 -10.84
C GLY A 128 -14.52 4.21 -9.92
N VAL A 129 -14.19 3.20 -9.13
CA VAL A 129 -15.08 2.64 -8.11
C VAL A 129 -15.21 3.62 -6.96
N ARG A 130 -16.44 3.99 -6.64
CA ARG A 130 -16.71 4.91 -5.54
C ARG A 130 -16.43 4.25 -4.20
N LEU A 131 -15.48 4.80 -3.45
CA LEU A 131 -15.31 4.47 -2.04
C LEU A 131 -16.50 5.02 -1.26
N ARG A 132 -17.11 4.17 -0.44
CA ARG A 132 -18.18 4.54 0.47
C ARG A 132 -17.82 4.07 1.86
N ALA A 133 -17.94 4.98 2.82
CA ALA A 133 -17.85 4.68 4.24
C ALA A 133 -19.02 5.38 4.93
N SER A 134 -19.63 4.70 5.91
CA SER A 134 -20.63 5.31 6.77
C SER A 134 -19.96 6.07 7.92
N VAL A 135 -20.65 7.06 8.48
CA VAL A 135 -20.18 7.73 9.71
C VAL A 135 -20.03 6.72 10.85
N SER A 136 -20.98 5.78 10.98
CA SER A 136 -20.89 4.67 11.94
C SER A 136 -19.62 3.84 11.76
N SER A 137 -19.21 3.51 10.52
CA SER A 137 -17.98 2.72 10.27
C SER A 137 -16.68 3.45 10.59
N PHE A 138 -16.69 4.78 10.62
CA PHE A 138 -15.54 5.58 11.08
C PHE A 138 -15.40 5.52 12.61
N GLY A 139 -16.53 5.52 13.32
CA GLY A 139 -16.57 5.56 14.78
C GLY A 139 -16.20 6.93 15.37
N ALA A 140 -16.62 7.15 16.61
CA ALA A 140 -16.42 8.45 17.28
C ALA A 140 -14.95 8.85 17.42
N ILE A 141 -14.05 7.90 17.68
CA ILE A 141 -12.62 8.19 17.95
C ILE A 141 -11.92 8.72 16.69
N LEU A 142 -12.04 8.01 15.55
CA LEU A 142 -11.38 8.46 14.32
C LEU A 142 -12.03 9.74 13.80
N LEU A 143 -13.36 9.85 13.90
CA LEU A 143 -14.06 11.06 13.47
C LEU A 143 -13.67 12.29 14.30
N ALA A 144 -13.51 12.14 15.63
CA ALA A 144 -13.03 13.22 16.49
C ALA A 144 -11.62 13.69 16.09
N LYS A 145 -10.72 12.76 15.74
CA LYS A 145 -9.37 13.10 15.26
C LYS A 145 -9.40 13.82 13.91
N VAL A 146 -10.24 13.37 12.98
CA VAL A 146 -10.38 14.01 11.66
C VAL A 146 -10.93 15.43 11.78
N LEU A 147 -11.84 15.65 12.73
CA LEU A 147 -12.45 16.96 13.00
C LEU A 147 -11.65 17.84 13.96
N ASP A 148 -10.49 17.36 14.44
CA ASP A 148 -9.64 18.05 15.42
C ASP A 148 -10.41 18.52 16.67
N LEU A 149 -11.24 17.63 17.23
CA LEU A 149 -12.08 17.93 18.38
C LEU A 149 -11.27 17.99 19.68
N ASN A 150 -11.66 18.90 20.57
CA ASN A 150 -11.15 18.91 21.95
C ASN A 150 -11.76 17.77 22.79
N GLU A 151 -11.22 17.57 24.00
CA GLU A 151 -11.61 16.47 24.90
C GLU A 151 -13.12 16.47 25.23
N THR A 152 -13.70 17.65 25.46
CA THR A 152 -15.14 17.79 25.72
C THR A 152 -15.97 17.39 24.51
N GLN A 153 -15.61 17.90 23.32
CA GLN A 153 -16.30 17.59 22.07
C GLN A 153 -16.18 16.10 21.71
N GLN A 154 -15.01 15.49 21.94
CA GLN A 154 -14.81 14.06 21.76
C GLN A 154 -15.71 13.23 22.67
N SER A 155 -15.87 13.64 23.93
CA SER A 155 -16.74 12.97 24.91
C SER A 155 -18.21 13.06 24.49
N VAL A 156 -18.67 14.23 24.04
CA VAL A 156 -20.02 14.42 23.50
C VAL A 156 -20.25 13.55 22.26
N LEU A 157 -19.29 13.54 21.32
CA LEU A 157 -19.39 12.73 20.11
C LEU A 157 -19.47 11.23 20.44
N ALA A 158 -18.68 10.76 21.41
CA ALA A 158 -18.72 9.36 21.85
C ALA A 158 -20.09 8.99 22.45
N LEU A 159 -20.68 9.87 23.27
CA LEU A 159 -22.03 9.66 23.81
C LEU A 159 -23.10 9.64 22.71
N ALA A 160 -23.00 10.53 21.72
CA ALA A 160 -23.93 10.54 20.59
C ALA A 160 -23.86 9.23 19.79
N PHE A 161 -22.65 8.74 19.47
CA PHE A 161 -22.48 7.45 18.80
C PHE A 161 -23.05 6.29 19.63
N LYS A 162 -22.78 6.26 20.93
CA LYS A 162 -23.34 5.24 21.82
C LYS A 162 -24.87 5.28 21.84
N TYR A 163 -25.47 6.46 21.92
CA TYR A 163 -26.93 6.61 21.85
C TYR A 163 -27.49 6.06 20.55
N SER A 164 -26.86 6.39 19.42
CA SER A 164 -27.24 5.90 18.10
C SER A 164 -27.18 4.37 18.02
N ASP A 165 -26.13 3.74 18.54
CA ASP A 165 -25.99 2.29 18.60
C ASP A 165 -27.07 1.64 19.47
N ASP A 166 -27.28 2.16 20.70
CA ASP A 166 -28.28 1.65 21.65
C ASP A 166 -29.71 1.75 21.08
N LYS A 167 -29.99 2.80 20.30
CA LYS A 167 -31.29 3.04 19.66
C LYS A 167 -31.40 2.46 18.24
N LYS A 168 -30.34 1.83 17.73
CA LYS A 168 -30.26 1.30 16.35
C LYS A 168 -30.57 2.35 15.29
N LEU A 169 -30.08 3.56 15.47
CA LEU A 169 -30.20 4.68 14.52
C LEU A 169 -28.93 4.72 13.65
N PRO A 170 -28.95 4.20 12.41
CA PRO A 170 -27.74 4.15 11.59
C PRO A 170 -27.27 5.56 11.20
N LEU A 171 -25.97 5.84 11.40
CA LEU A 171 -25.33 7.08 10.94
C LEU A 171 -24.64 6.80 9.61
N ILE A 172 -25.35 7.01 8.51
CA ILE A 172 -24.84 6.73 7.17
C ILE A 172 -23.97 7.90 6.69
N ASN A 173 -24.42 9.13 6.92
CA ASN A 173 -23.75 10.34 6.45
C ASN A 173 -23.68 11.42 7.56
N LEU A 174 -23.11 12.59 7.22
CA LEU A 174 -22.98 13.70 8.16
C LEU A 174 -24.31 14.40 8.48
N GLU A 175 -25.31 14.30 7.61
CA GLU A 175 -26.65 14.84 7.86
C GLU A 175 -27.36 14.05 8.97
N ASP A 176 -27.17 12.73 9.01
CA ASP A 176 -27.68 11.87 10.08
C ASP A 176 -27.05 12.25 11.43
N LEU A 177 -25.72 12.44 11.46
CA LEU A 177 -25.02 12.85 12.67
C LEU A 177 -25.47 14.24 13.14
N ARG A 178 -25.61 15.22 12.23
CA ARG A 178 -26.12 16.56 12.56
C ARG A 178 -27.54 16.48 13.12
N SER A 179 -28.40 15.65 12.52
CA SER A 179 -29.77 15.46 12.97
C SER A 179 -29.83 14.85 14.37
N LEU A 180 -28.98 13.85 14.65
CA LEU A 180 -28.84 13.27 15.98
C LEU A 180 -28.38 14.30 17.01
N LEU A 181 -27.34 15.08 16.72
CA LEU A 181 -26.84 16.10 17.65
C LEU A 181 -27.88 17.18 17.94
N ASN A 182 -28.65 17.60 16.93
CA ASN A 182 -29.76 18.53 17.13
C ASN A 182 -30.86 17.93 18.01
N HIS A 183 -31.20 16.64 17.81
CA HIS A 183 -32.16 15.95 18.65
C HIS A 183 -31.70 15.87 20.12
N LEU A 184 -30.43 15.55 20.37
CA LEU A 184 -29.87 15.48 21.72
C LEU A 184 -29.73 16.85 22.41
N ASN A 185 -29.80 17.95 21.65
CA ASN A 185 -29.72 19.32 22.17
C ASN A 185 -31.09 19.98 22.36
N SER A 186 -32.18 19.35 21.91
CA SER A 186 -33.54 19.94 21.92
C SER A 186 -34.40 19.52 23.13
N ASP A 187 -33.83 18.77 24.07
CA ASP A 187 -34.38 18.44 25.39
C ASP A 187 -33.40 18.90 26.50
#